data_AF-A0A925EXP6-F1
#
_entry.id   AF-A0A925EXP6-F1
#
_cell.length_a   1.000
_cell.length_b   1.000
_cell.length_c   1.000
_cell.angle_alpha   90.00
_cell.angle_beta   90.00
_cell.angle_gamma   90.00
#
_symmetry.space_group_name_H-M   'P 1'
#
loop_
_entity.id
_entity.type
_entity.pdbx_description
1 polymer ?
#
loop_
_entity_poly.entity_id
_entity_poly.type
_entity_poly.pdbx_seq_one_letter_code
_entity_poly.pdbx_strand_id
1 'polypeptide(L)'
;MLTILFFIFGVWIICKDNKALSGKIGLLFIISLIGFVVISLLNKGLSISLFVYLVSVLLFLSVSGFVLLLISGNKMAQTGIFLLLCYVSTIILNDGKDKTTSDIQNVDPDGEFLMEINTSDLESINDVKGEFDLHITQAFTPLSTEITLLDDYVLIDIPSAHINEIKEIEAALQKTGKVKWIENNENIKFEFPVKGESTIVSSGQVTNDPSVSLQWHLIFLEMDKYYKLFSENSLKPTKKAKLFILDTGLDTRHEDLNVPGLKASIDKQGHGTHCAGVAAAITNNKIGVASMSPGIDWVEIHAIQVIGDVGFGTQKTIIEGIIQAADQGADVISMSLGGITNQDREKAYNAAVKYANDKGAIVVVAAGNANLDARRYSPANAENVIAVSSVNDQKLKSGFSNNVQNIRMALAAPGEKILSTTPTNSYQAFNGTSMATPQVAGLIAVMKSLRPNINTKQAFDIIDASGTVTADISKTGKLINPNRAITSLLGLPNL
;
A
#
# COMPACT_ATOMS: atom_id res chain seq x y z
N MET A 1 25.41 16.43 17.18
CA MET A 1 25.80 16.82 18.56
C MET A 1 25.73 15.68 19.56
N LEU A 2 24.65 14.89 19.59
CA LEU A 2 24.51 13.74 20.50
C LEU A 2 25.65 12.69 20.33
N THR A 3 26.02 12.40 19.08
CA THR A 3 27.16 11.53 18.75
C THR A 3 28.49 12.05 19.29
N ILE A 4 28.66 13.38 19.34
CA ILE A 4 29.87 14.04 19.87
C ILE A 4 29.89 13.93 21.40
N LEU A 5 28.74 14.10 22.06
CA LEU A 5 28.57 13.89 23.50
C LEU A 5 28.89 12.44 23.91
N PHE A 6 28.37 11.46 23.19
CA PHE A 6 28.66 10.04 23.45
C PHE A 6 30.11 9.67 23.15
N PHE A 7 30.70 10.24 22.10
CA PHE A 7 32.11 10.05 21.78
C PHE A 7 33.02 10.59 22.89
N ILE A 8 32.78 11.82 23.36
CA ILE A 8 33.56 12.42 24.45
C ILE A 8 33.41 11.60 25.75
N PHE A 9 32.21 11.09 26.06
CA PHE A 9 31.99 10.23 27.21
C PHE A 9 32.71 8.87 27.10
N GLY A 10 32.69 8.24 25.92
CA GLY A 10 33.44 7.02 25.65
C GLY A 10 34.95 7.21 25.82
N VAL A 11 35.49 8.31 25.29
CA VAL A 11 36.91 8.69 25.45
C VAL A 11 37.26 8.98 26.91
N TRP A 12 36.35 9.58 27.68
CA TRP A 12 36.54 9.80 29.12
C TRP A 12 36.69 8.48 29.88
N ILE A 13 35.84 7.48 29.59
CA ILE A 13 35.90 6.16 30.22
C ILE A 13 37.24 5.46 29.92
N ILE A 14 37.73 5.55 28.68
CA ILE A 14 39.02 4.98 28.27
C ILE A 14 40.17 5.64 29.04
N CYS A 15 40.08 6.94 29.28
CA CYS A 15 41.13 7.73 29.91
C CYS A 15 40.98 7.88 31.43
N LYS A 16 39.99 7.21 32.07
CA LYS A 16 39.64 7.40 33.49
C LYS A 16 40.78 7.15 34.48
N ASP A 17 41.71 6.27 34.13
CA ASP A 17 42.86 5.93 34.98
C ASP A 17 43.98 6.99 34.93
N ASN A 18 43.94 7.91 33.95
CA ASN A 18 44.84 9.05 33.85
C ASN A 18 44.15 10.30 34.41
N LYS A 19 44.45 10.66 35.66
CA LYS A 19 43.81 11.80 36.37
C LYS A 19 43.91 13.13 35.62
N ALA A 20 45.02 13.38 34.92
CA ALA A 20 45.21 14.63 34.19
C ALA A 20 44.35 14.69 32.90
N LEU A 21 44.20 13.55 32.22
CA LEU A 21 43.47 13.46 30.96
C LEU A 21 41.96 13.33 31.19
N SER A 22 41.54 12.52 32.17
CA SER A 22 40.15 12.36 32.57
C SER A 22 39.54 13.66 33.11
N GLY A 23 40.30 14.48 33.84
CA GLY A 23 39.84 15.80 34.27
C GLY A 23 39.54 16.73 33.09
N LYS A 24 40.42 16.77 32.08
CA LYS A 24 40.25 17.60 30.88
C LYS A 24 39.09 17.12 30.00
N ILE A 25 38.96 15.81 29.79
CA ILE A 25 37.88 15.23 28.99
C ILE A 25 36.53 15.36 29.72
N GLY A 26 36.52 15.22 31.05
CA GLY A 26 35.32 15.43 31.87
C GLY A 26 34.82 16.87 31.81
N LEU A 27 35.73 17.85 31.81
CA LEU A 27 35.39 19.25 31.59
C LEU A 27 34.81 19.50 30.19
N LEU A 28 35.41 18.91 29.15
CA LEU A 28 34.89 18.96 27.78
C LEU A 28 33.49 18.34 27.65
N PHE A 29 33.22 17.25 28.37
CA PHE A 29 31.90 16.64 28.42
C PHE A 29 30.87 17.57 29.05
N ILE A 30 31.19 18.19 30.19
CA ILE A 30 30.30 19.16 30.87
C ILE A 30 30.03 20.37 29.97
N ILE A 31 31.06 20.93 29.33
CA ILE A 31 30.90 22.05 28.39
C ILE A 31 30.01 21.66 27.21
N SER A 32 30.21 20.47 26.64
CA SER A 32 29.40 19.96 25.52
C SER A 32 27.95 19.71 25.95
N LEU A 33 27.73 19.25 27.18
CA LEU A 33 26.39 19.03 27.75
C LEU A 33 25.68 20.36 27.99
N ILE A 34 26.35 21.35 28.56
CA ILE A 34 25.81 22.70 28.76
C ILE A 34 25.49 23.34 27.41
N GLY A 35 26.41 23.26 26.45
CA GLY A 35 26.17 23.76 25.08
C GLY A 35 24.95 23.09 24.44
N PHE A 36 24.77 21.78 24.63
CA PHE A 36 23.58 21.07 24.17
C PHE A 36 22.30 21.55 24.82
N VAL A 37 22.29 21.75 26.14
CA VAL A 37 21.13 22.28 26.85
C VAL A 37 20.81 23.71 26.40
N VAL A 38 21.82 24.58 26.30
CA VAL A 38 21.64 25.99 25.90
C VAL A 38 21.12 26.11 24.45
N ILE A 39 21.73 25.40 23.49
CA ILE A 39 21.26 25.40 22.09
C ILE A 39 19.84 24.83 22.01
N SER A 40 19.54 23.79 22.79
CA SER A 40 18.19 23.22 22.84
C SER A 40 17.16 24.18 23.43
N LEU A 41 17.52 24.98 24.45
CA LEU A 41 16.66 26.00 25.06
C LEU A 41 16.46 27.25 24.18
N LEU A 42 17.44 27.59 23.35
CA LEU A 42 17.38 28.76 22.46
C LEU A 42 16.56 28.50 21.18
N ASN A 43 16.36 27.23 20.79
CA ASN A 43 15.43 26.87 19.73
C ASN A 43 13.98 27.01 20.24
N LYS A 44 13.28 28.07 19.79
CA LYS A 44 11.87 28.33 20.11
C LYS A 44 10.96 27.27 19.48
N GLY A 45 10.78 26.16 20.20
CA GLY A 45 9.91 25.05 19.81
C GLY A 45 9.90 23.93 20.85
N LEU A 46 10.00 24.27 22.14
CA LEU A 46 10.09 23.29 23.22
C LEU A 46 8.74 22.61 23.45
N SER A 47 8.55 21.44 22.83
CA SER A 47 7.49 20.53 23.24
C SER A 47 7.95 19.67 24.42
N ILE A 48 6.98 19.15 25.20
CA ILE A 48 7.18 18.21 26.30
C ILE A 48 8.04 16.99 25.88
N SER A 49 8.07 16.65 24.58
CA SER A 49 8.87 15.54 24.06
C SER A 49 10.38 15.78 24.21
N LEU A 50 10.88 17.01 24.07
CA LEU A 50 12.30 17.31 24.20
C LEU A 50 12.78 17.20 25.66
N PHE A 51 11.92 17.55 26.63
CA PHE A 51 12.22 17.38 28.06
C PHE A 51 12.25 15.90 28.45
N VAL A 52 11.24 15.12 28.03
CA VAL A 52 11.21 13.67 28.22
C VAL A 52 12.43 13.00 27.55
N TYR A 53 12.83 13.50 26.38
CA TYR A 53 14.01 13.04 25.66
C TYR A 53 15.31 13.36 26.42
N LEU A 54 15.45 14.57 26.97
CA LEU A 54 16.61 14.97 27.78
C LEU A 54 16.74 14.09 29.04
N VAL A 55 15.62 13.86 29.74
CA VAL A 55 15.54 13.00 30.92
C VAL A 55 15.89 11.55 30.57
N SER A 56 15.43 11.06 29.41
CA SER A 56 15.73 9.71 28.94
C SER A 56 17.22 9.51 28.63
N VAL A 57 17.88 10.50 28.01
CA VAL A 57 19.33 10.47 27.76
C VAL A 57 20.12 10.49 29.07
N LEU A 58 19.69 11.28 30.05
CA LEU A 58 20.34 11.36 31.38
C LEU A 58 20.17 10.05 32.18
N LEU A 59 18.98 9.47 32.18
CA LEU A 59 18.71 8.16 32.78
C LEU A 59 19.54 7.07 32.12
N PHE A 60 19.63 7.08 30.79
CA PHE A 60 20.40 6.12 30.04
C PHE A 60 21.90 6.21 30.36
N LEU A 61 22.47 7.42 30.41
CA LEU A 61 23.86 7.63 30.80
C LEU A 61 24.13 7.19 32.25
N SER A 62 23.16 7.40 33.15
CA SER A 62 23.24 6.98 34.55
C SER A 62 23.24 5.44 34.69
N VAL A 63 22.29 4.75 34.04
CA VAL A 63 22.19 3.28 34.05
C VAL A 63 23.40 2.66 33.36
N SER A 64 23.84 3.19 32.22
CA SER A 64 25.03 2.72 31.51
C SER A 64 26.28 2.89 32.37
N GLY A 65 26.44 4.03 33.04
CA GLY A 65 27.53 4.26 33.98
C GLY A 65 27.53 3.26 35.14
N PHE A 66 26.35 2.96 35.69
CA PHE A 66 26.18 1.98 36.77
C PHE A 66 26.51 0.54 36.33
N VAL A 67 26.02 0.11 35.16
CA VAL A 67 26.34 -1.23 34.59
C VAL A 67 27.82 -1.36 34.31
N LEU A 68 28.46 -0.30 33.80
CA LEU A 68 29.91 -0.29 33.53
C LEU A 68 30.75 -0.32 34.83
N LEU A 69 30.23 0.19 35.95
CA LEU A 69 30.87 0.10 37.27
C LEU A 69 30.84 -1.33 37.84
N LEU A 70 29.81 -2.12 37.53
CA LEU A 70 29.66 -3.49 38.02
C LEU A 70 30.63 -4.49 37.36
N ILE A 71 31.21 -4.16 36.19
CA ILE A 71 32.08 -5.05 35.40
C ILE A 71 33.53 -4.54 35.47
N SER A 72 34.06 -4.33 36.68
CA SER A 72 35.26 -3.52 36.95
C SER A 72 36.60 -4.08 36.42
N GLY A 73 36.63 -5.24 35.77
CA GLY A 73 37.89 -5.93 35.42
C GLY A 73 38.32 -5.92 33.94
N ASN A 74 37.45 -5.63 32.96
CA ASN A 74 37.78 -5.83 31.54
C ASN A 74 37.36 -4.63 30.65
N LYS A 75 38.37 -3.85 30.24
CA LYS A 75 38.20 -2.63 29.42
C LYS A 75 37.58 -2.89 28.04
N MET A 76 37.84 -4.06 27.45
CA MET A 76 37.24 -4.43 26.15
C MET A 76 35.74 -4.73 26.29
N ALA A 77 35.36 -5.47 27.34
CA ALA A 77 33.95 -5.76 27.62
C ALA A 77 33.14 -4.48 27.93
N GLN A 78 33.74 -3.55 28.69
CA GLN A 78 33.16 -2.24 28.96
C GLN A 78 32.91 -1.45 27.67
N THR A 79 33.89 -1.44 26.75
CA THR A 79 33.76 -0.72 25.48
C THR A 79 32.71 -1.37 24.56
N GLY A 80 32.68 -2.71 24.48
CA GLY A 80 31.70 -3.44 23.67
C GLY A 80 30.26 -3.23 24.15
N ILE A 81 30.01 -3.30 25.46
CA ILE A 81 28.69 -3.04 26.04
C ILE A 81 28.28 -1.58 25.87
N PHE A 82 29.21 -0.63 26.02
CA PHE A 82 28.92 0.79 25.80
C PHE A 82 28.51 1.07 24.35
N LEU A 83 29.20 0.47 23.36
CA LEU A 83 28.84 0.60 21.95
C LEU A 83 27.49 -0.05 21.63
N LEU A 84 27.20 -1.21 22.22
CA LEU A 84 25.90 -1.88 22.09
C LEU A 84 24.77 -1.01 22.66
N LEU A 85 24.98 -0.40 23.83
CA LEU A 85 24.05 0.51 24.47
C LEU A 85 23.84 1.77 23.60
N CYS A 86 24.90 2.36 23.04
CA CYS A 86 24.78 3.46 22.07
C CYS A 86 23.94 3.06 20.85
N TYR A 87 24.13 1.85 20.33
CA TYR A 87 23.37 1.33 19.19
C TYR A 87 21.88 1.11 19.53
N VAL A 88 21.58 0.48 20.67
CA VAL A 88 20.19 0.25 21.11
C VAL A 88 19.46 1.58 21.39
N SER A 89 20.13 2.56 21.99
CA SER A 89 19.56 3.89 22.19
C SER A 89 19.28 4.62 20.88
N THR A 90 20.11 4.50 19.84
CA THR A 90 19.78 5.07 18.52
C THR A 90 18.53 4.45 17.91
N ILE A 91 18.27 3.16 18.13
CA ILE A 91 17.05 2.49 17.66
C ILE A 91 15.82 3.03 18.41
N ILE A 92 15.87 3.07 19.74
CA ILE A 92 14.75 3.53 20.57
C ILE A 92 14.42 5.02 20.33
N LEU A 93 15.44 5.86 20.12
CA LEU A 93 15.25 7.30 19.90
C LEU A 93 14.72 7.63 18.49
N ASN A 94 14.91 6.75 17.51
CA ASN A 94 14.28 6.88 16.20
C ASN A 94 12.79 6.49 16.22
N ASP A 95 12.42 5.49 17.02
CA ASP A 95 11.03 5.02 17.15
C ASP A 95 10.10 6.08 17.79
N GLY A 96 10.68 7.05 18.54
CA GLY A 96 9.94 8.11 19.22
C GLY A 96 9.70 9.40 18.41
N LYS A 97 10.31 9.56 17.23
CA LYS A 97 10.17 10.79 16.41
C LYS A 97 8.96 10.79 15.48
N ASP A 98 8.28 9.66 15.29
CA ASP A 98 7.31 9.48 14.20
C ASP A 98 5.87 9.94 14.47
N LYS A 99 5.56 10.52 15.64
CA LYS A 99 4.16 10.79 16.01
C LYS A 99 3.65 12.22 15.82
N THR A 100 4.49 13.20 15.48
CA THR A 100 4.01 14.60 15.36
C THR A 100 4.48 15.35 14.11
N THR A 101 5.51 14.87 13.41
CA THR A 101 6.00 15.47 12.15
C THR A 101 5.60 14.69 10.90
N SER A 102 5.01 13.49 11.05
CA SER A 102 4.58 12.64 9.95
C SER A 102 3.33 13.16 9.23
N ASP A 103 2.49 13.95 9.90
CA ASP A 103 1.23 14.45 9.32
C ASP A 103 1.42 15.52 8.22
N ILE A 104 2.52 16.27 8.22
CA ILE A 104 2.78 17.36 7.26
C ILE A 104 3.74 16.91 6.13
N GLN A 105 4.58 15.90 6.36
CA GLN A 105 5.57 15.47 5.36
C GLN A 105 5.01 14.54 4.26
N ASN A 106 3.79 14.03 4.42
CA ASN A 106 3.23 13.05 3.52
C ASN A 106 1.99 13.56 2.77
N VAL A 107 1.95 14.86 2.47
CA VAL A 107 0.83 15.54 1.80
C VAL A 107 1.31 16.12 0.47
N ASP A 108 0.46 16.09 -0.55
CA ASP A 108 0.72 16.67 -1.87
C ASP A 108 0.93 18.20 -1.77
N PRO A 109 2.06 18.75 -2.27
CA PRO A 109 2.36 20.18 -2.19
C PRO A 109 1.55 21.07 -3.16
N ASP A 110 0.79 20.47 -4.08
CA ASP A 110 -0.05 21.18 -5.05
C ASP A 110 -1.56 20.96 -4.76
N GLY A 111 -1.90 20.71 -3.50
CA GLY A 111 -3.27 20.40 -3.06
C GLY A 111 -3.32 19.53 -1.82
N GLU A 112 -3.19 20.13 -0.64
CA GLU A 112 -2.98 19.45 0.63
C GLU A 112 -4.22 18.77 1.20
N PHE A 113 -5.41 19.32 0.97
CA PHE A 113 -6.65 18.77 1.54
C PHE A 113 -7.68 18.38 0.50
N LEU A 114 -8.33 17.25 0.75
CA LEU A 114 -9.62 16.88 0.18
C LEU A 114 -10.71 17.22 1.21
N MET A 115 -11.60 18.12 0.83
CA MET A 115 -12.65 18.62 1.72
C MET A 115 -14.03 18.33 1.13
N GLU A 116 -14.91 17.73 1.93
CA GLU A 116 -16.33 17.54 1.62
C GLU A 116 -17.13 18.71 2.19
N ILE A 117 -17.92 19.40 1.35
CA ILE A 117 -18.75 20.54 1.75
C ILE A 117 -20.23 20.17 1.85
N ASN A 118 -20.98 20.83 2.76
CA ASN A 118 -22.41 20.56 2.96
C ASN A 118 -23.32 21.07 1.82
N THR A 119 -22.82 22.02 1.03
CA THR A 119 -23.55 22.68 -0.07
C THR A 119 -22.53 23.20 -1.08
N SER A 120 -22.89 23.24 -2.36
CA SER A 120 -22.09 23.79 -3.48
C SER A 120 -21.71 25.29 -3.35
N ASP A 121 -22.07 25.92 -2.23
CA ASP A 121 -21.83 27.32 -1.92
C ASP A 121 -20.41 27.55 -1.37
N LEU A 122 -19.46 27.58 -2.29
CA LEU A 122 -18.08 27.97 -2.06
C LEU A 122 -17.93 29.41 -1.56
N GLU A 123 -18.95 30.27 -1.69
CA GLU A 123 -18.83 31.67 -1.25
C GLU A 123 -18.70 31.78 0.26
N SER A 124 -19.27 30.81 0.99
CA SER A 124 -19.28 30.78 2.45
C SER A 124 -17.92 30.47 3.11
N ILE A 125 -16.93 30.03 2.34
CA ILE A 125 -15.55 29.81 2.79
C ILE A 125 -14.57 30.86 2.24
N ASN A 126 -15.06 31.87 1.51
CA ASN A 126 -14.24 32.93 0.92
C ASN A 126 -13.48 33.75 1.96
N ASP A 127 -14.02 33.90 3.18
CA ASP A 127 -13.35 34.62 4.26
C ASP A 127 -12.05 33.91 4.68
N VAL A 128 -12.11 32.59 4.90
CA VAL A 128 -10.93 31.76 5.23
C VAL A 128 -9.98 31.67 4.03
N LYS A 129 -10.54 31.57 2.82
CA LYS A 129 -9.77 31.60 1.58
C LYS A 129 -8.96 32.89 1.46
N GLY A 130 -9.54 34.04 1.77
CA GLY A 130 -8.85 35.33 1.71
C GLY A 130 -7.84 35.53 2.84
N GLU A 131 -8.11 35.00 4.04
CA GLU A 131 -7.21 35.10 5.19
C GLU A 131 -5.88 34.35 4.97
N PHE A 132 -5.93 33.16 4.38
CA PHE A 132 -4.76 32.28 4.16
C PHE A 132 -4.35 32.15 2.68
N ASP A 133 -4.91 32.98 1.79
CA ASP A 133 -4.67 32.97 0.33
C ASP A 133 -4.86 31.58 -0.32
N LEU A 134 -5.87 30.82 0.13
CA LEU A 134 -6.08 29.45 -0.29
C LEU A 134 -6.53 29.35 -1.76
N HIS A 135 -6.05 28.33 -2.46
CA HIS A 135 -6.53 27.96 -3.78
C HIS A 135 -7.50 26.78 -3.66
N ILE A 136 -8.77 27.01 -4.00
CA ILE A 136 -9.83 26.00 -3.85
C ILE A 136 -10.38 25.68 -5.24
N THR A 137 -10.34 24.40 -5.60
CA THR A 137 -10.84 23.89 -6.89
C THR A 137 -11.72 22.66 -6.68
N GLN A 138 -12.54 22.32 -7.67
CA GLN A 138 -13.29 21.06 -7.64
C GLN A 138 -12.30 19.89 -7.63
N ALA A 139 -12.43 18.96 -6.67
CA ALA A 139 -11.49 17.83 -6.56
C ALA A 139 -11.76 16.77 -7.64
N PHE A 140 -13.04 16.47 -7.89
CA PHE A 140 -13.46 15.37 -8.74
C PHE A 140 -14.62 15.78 -9.67
N THR A 141 -14.65 15.18 -10.87
CA THR A 141 -15.66 15.47 -11.91
C THR A 141 -16.20 14.16 -12.52
N PRO A 142 -16.97 13.37 -11.75
CA PRO A 142 -17.49 12.09 -12.23
C PRO A 142 -18.43 12.26 -13.44
N LEU A 143 -18.33 11.37 -14.43
CA LEU A 143 -19.29 11.34 -15.55
C LEU A 143 -20.59 10.64 -15.12
N SER A 144 -21.40 11.37 -14.36
CA SER A 144 -22.72 10.96 -13.88
C SER A 144 -23.78 11.99 -14.30
N THR A 145 -24.99 11.52 -14.60
CA THR A 145 -26.15 12.39 -14.81
C THR A 145 -26.86 12.75 -13.50
N GLU A 146 -26.53 12.05 -12.41
CA GLU A 146 -27.03 12.28 -11.06
C GLU A 146 -25.93 12.88 -10.19
N ILE A 147 -26.30 13.72 -9.22
CA ILE A 147 -25.37 14.25 -8.20
C ILE A 147 -24.88 13.09 -7.34
N THR A 148 -23.57 13.01 -7.17
CA THR A 148 -22.86 11.99 -6.42
C THR A 148 -22.22 12.60 -5.17
N LEU A 149 -21.74 11.74 -4.26
CA LEU A 149 -20.96 12.20 -3.10
C LEU A 149 -19.64 12.88 -3.50
N LEU A 150 -19.14 12.64 -4.71
CA LEU A 150 -17.87 13.16 -5.20
C LEU A 150 -17.99 14.60 -5.71
N ASP A 151 -19.20 15.05 -6.07
CA ASP A 151 -19.45 16.41 -6.55
C ASP A 151 -19.30 17.45 -5.43
N ASP A 152 -19.39 17.03 -4.18
CA ASP A 152 -19.21 17.87 -2.99
C ASP A 152 -17.75 17.93 -2.49
N TYR A 153 -16.80 17.33 -3.22
CA TYR A 153 -15.38 17.36 -2.84
C TYR A 153 -14.61 18.47 -3.56
N VAL A 154 -13.84 19.22 -2.77
CA VAL A 154 -12.95 20.27 -3.25
C VAL A 154 -11.51 20.00 -2.80
N LEU A 155 -10.57 20.38 -3.66
CA LEU A 155 -9.14 20.36 -3.39
C LEU A 155 -8.74 21.73 -2.85
N ILE A 156 -8.06 21.75 -1.72
CA ILE A 156 -7.49 22.96 -1.12
C ILE A 156 -5.97 22.88 -1.26
N ASP A 157 -5.42 23.83 -1.99
CA ASP A 157 -3.99 24.08 -2.14
C ASP A 157 -3.61 25.26 -1.23
N ILE A 158 -2.65 25.00 -0.34
CA ILE A 158 -2.17 25.90 0.71
C ILE A 158 -0.84 26.51 0.27
N PRO A 159 -0.76 27.83 0.08
CA PRO A 159 0.48 28.48 -0.29
C PRO A 159 1.61 28.15 0.69
N SER A 160 2.84 27.99 0.19
CA SER A 160 3.99 27.60 1.03
C SER A 160 4.26 28.55 2.19
N ALA A 161 3.78 29.81 2.12
CA ALA A 161 3.84 30.77 3.22
C ALA A 161 3.05 30.30 4.47
N HIS A 162 1.95 29.57 4.27
CA HIS A 162 1.00 29.12 5.29
C HIS A 162 1.10 27.62 5.60
N ILE A 163 2.09 26.90 5.05
CA ILE A 163 2.24 25.44 5.25
C ILE A 163 2.46 25.05 6.72
N ASN A 164 3.01 25.96 7.54
CA ASN A 164 3.17 25.71 8.98
C ASN A 164 1.88 25.97 9.79
N GLU A 165 0.84 26.51 9.14
CA GLU A 165 -0.44 26.91 9.71
C GLU A 165 -1.56 25.92 9.33
N ILE A 166 -1.22 24.75 8.74
CA ILE A 166 -2.17 23.71 8.28
C ILE A 166 -3.25 23.38 9.33
N LYS A 167 -2.89 23.26 10.61
CA LYS A 167 -3.84 22.94 11.69
C LYS A 167 -4.76 24.11 12.02
N GLU A 168 -4.27 25.34 11.87
CA GLU A 168 -5.04 26.56 12.09
C GLU A 168 -6.02 26.76 10.94
N ILE A 169 -5.59 26.51 9.71
CA ILE A 169 -6.43 26.48 8.51
C ILE A 169 -7.53 25.43 8.65
N GLU A 170 -7.19 24.19 9.03
CA GLU A 170 -8.16 23.12 9.26
C GLU A 170 -9.23 23.54 10.28
N ALA A 171 -8.79 24.10 11.42
CA ALA A 171 -9.70 24.57 12.46
C ALA A 171 -10.58 25.76 11.99
N ALA A 172 -10.02 26.69 11.20
CA ALA A 172 -10.76 27.82 10.64
C ALA A 172 -11.83 27.35 9.64
N LEU A 173 -11.48 26.42 8.75
CA LEU A 173 -12.40 25.79 7.81
C LEU A 173 -13.53 25.07 8.55
N GLN A 174 -13.22 24.26 9.57
CA GLN A 174 -14.24 23.56 10.37
C GLN A 174 -15.19 24.54 11.09
N LYS A 175 -14.68 25.67 11.58
CA LYS A 175 -15.47 26.68 12.30
C LYS A 175 -16.55 27.36 11.46
N THR A 176 -16.44 27.32 10.12
CA THR A 176 -17.47 27.84 9.22
C THR A 176 -18.82 27.11 9.36
N GLY A 177 -18.82 25.88 9.87
CA GLY A 177 -20.00 25.02 9.94
C GLY A 177 -20.46 24.48 8.58
N LYS A 178 -19.67 24.69 7.52
CA LYS A 178 -19.99 24.27 6.14
C LYS A 178 -19.19 23.06 5.69
N VAL A 179 -18.14 22.72 6.42
CA VAL A 179 -17.29 21.55 6.19
C VAL A 179 -17.92 20.32 6.82
N LYS A 180 -18.21 19.31 6.01
CA LYS A 180 -18.69 18.00 6.47
C LYS A 180 -17.52 17.10 6.85
N TRP A 181 -16.43 17.20 6.10
CA TRP A 181 -15.23 16.43 6.32
C TRP A 181 -14.01 17.11 5.70
N ILE A 182 -12.84 16.89 6.30
CA ILE A 182 -11.55 17.28 5.72
C ILE A 182 -10.55 16.16 5.98
N GLU A 183 -9.82 15.78 4.94
CA GLU A 183 -8.72 14.82 5.02
C GLU A 183 -7.55 15.27 4.17
N ASN A 184 -6.35 14.82 4.53
CA ASN A 184 -5.15 15.12 3.77
C ASN A 184 -5.23 14.42 2.41
N ASN A 185 -4.76 15.08 1.35
CA ASN A 185 -4.43 14.41 0.09
C ASN A 185 -3.07 13.71 0.26
N GLU A 186 -3.11 12.48 0.76
CA GLU A 186 -1.89 11.77 1.17
C GLU A 186 -1.02 11.39 -0.03
N ASN A 187 0.29 11.60 0.10
CA ASN A 187 1.29 11.05 -0.79
C ASN A 187 1.41 9.53 -0.55
N ILE A 188 1.23 8.77 -1.62
CA ILE A 188 1.45 7.34 -1.62
C ILE A 188 2.80 7.07 -2.24
N LYS A 189 3.76 6.75 -1.36
CA LYS A 189 5.06 6.24 -1.78
C LYS A 189 4.91 4.77 -2.12
N PHE A 190 5.08 4.45 -3.39
CA PHE A 190 5.01 3.10 -3.89
C PHE A 190 6.30 2.33 -3.53
N GLU A 191 6.16 1.22 -2.82
CA GLU A 191 7.27 0.29 -2.57
C GLU A 191 7.35 -0.71 -3.73
N PHE A 192 8.40 -0.59 -4.54
CA PHE A 192 8.62 -1.52 -5.65
C PHE A 192 8.79 -2.94 -5.13
N PRO A 193 8.18 -3.93 -5.80
CA PRO A 193 8.22 -5.30 -5.34
C PRO A 193 9.65 -5.85 -5.38
N VAL A 194 9.94 -6.74 -4.44
CA VAL A 194 11.23 -7.41 -4.37
C VAL A 194 11.30 -8.48 -5.46
N LYS A 195 12.34 -8.43 -6.30
CA LYS A 195 12.63 -9.50 -7.27
C LYS A 195 12.76 -10.84 -6.56
N GLY A 196 11.98 -11.81 -6.99
CA GLY A 196 12.08 -13.21 -6.60
C GLY A 196 12.80 -14.04 -7.65
N GLU A 197 13.25 -15.21 -7.23
CA GLU A 197 13.73 -16.27 -8.14
C GLU A 197 12.64 -17.33 -8.27
N SER A 198 12.31 -17.68 -9.52
CA SER A 198 11.37 -18.77 -9.80
C SER A 198 12.09 -20.11 -9.72
N THR A 199 11.43 -21.11 -9.15
CA THR A 199 11.92 -22.49 -9.13
C THR A 199 11.04 -23.35 -10.01
N ILE A 200 11.64 -24.24 -10.80
CA ILE A 200 10.90 -25.19 -11.62
C ILE A 200 10.09 -26.11 -10.69
N VAL A 201 8.78 -26.19 -10.93
CA VAL A 201 7.87 -27.10 -10.25
C VAL A 201 7.43 -28.16 -11.25
N SER A 202 7.64 -29.44 -10.93
CA SER A 202 7.16 -30.52 -11.80
C SER A 202 5.66 -30.67 -11.65
N SER A 203 4.90 -30.39 -12.71
CA SER A 203 3.50 -30.81 -12.82
C SER A 203 3.21 -31.18 -14.27
N GLY A 204 2.15 -31.95 -14.50
CA GLY A 204 1.67 -32.24 -15.86
C GLY A 204 1.37 -30.95 -16.64
N GLN A 205 1.24 -31.03 -17.96
CA GLN A 205 0.90 -29.85 -18.78
C GLN A 205 -0.46 -29.27 -18.34
N VAL A 206 -0.41 -28.17 -17.60
CA VAL A 206 -1.58 -27.39 -17.15
C VAL A 206 -2.15 -26.58 -18.31
N THR A 207 -1.26 -26.01 -19.14
CA THR A 207 -1.57 -25.24 -20.36
C THR A 207 -0.44 -25.45 -21.39
N ASN A 208 -0.54 -24.84 -22.56
CA ASN A 208 0.50 -24.91 -23.60
C ASN A 208 1.58 -23.79 -23.49
N ASP A 209 1.54 -22.98 -22.43
CA ASP A 209 2.41 -21.82 -22.25
C ASP A 209 3.78 -22.24 -21.66
N PRO A 210 4.91 -21.78 -22.24
CA PRO A 210 6.23 -22.34 -21.97
C PRO A 210 6.74 -22.13 -20.54
N SER A 211 6.28 -21.07 -19.84
CA SER A 211 6.80 -20.70 -18.51
C SER A 211 5.93 -21.16 -17.35
N VAL A 212 4.87 -21.94 -17.59
CA VAL A 212 3.95 -22.42 -16.54
C VAL A 212 4.65 -23.29 -15.49
N SER A 213 5.69 -24.03 -15.89
CA SER A 213 6.51 -24.80 -14.94
C SER A 213 7.25 -23.93 -13.90
N LEU A 214 7.36 -22.63 -14.15
CA LEU A 214 7.93 -21.64 -13.22
C LEU A 214 6.84 -20.92 -12.40
N GLN A 215 5.57 -21.10 -12.74
CA GLN A 215 4.42 -20.49 -12.07
C GLN A 215 3.84 -21.42 -11.01
N TRP A 216 4.58 -21.62 -9.92
CA TRP A 216 4.19 -22.50 -8.81
C TRP A 216 2.77 -22.23 -8.27
N HIS A 217 2.34 -20.96 -8.27
CA HIS A 217 1.04 -20.53 -7.78
C HIS A 217 -0.12 -21.14 -8.58
N LEU A 218 0.04 -21.38 -9.88
CA LEU A 218 -1.00 -22.03 -10.70
C LEU A 218 -1.19 -23.49 -10.29
N ILE A 219 -0.11 -24.19 -9.98
CA ILE A 219 -0.14 -25.58 -9.50
C ILE A 219 -0.75 -25.62 -8.10
N PHE A 220 -0.32 -24.70 -7.24
CA PHE A 220 -0.82 -24.57 -5.86
C PHE A 220 -2.32 -24.26 -5.79
N LEU A 221 -2.85 -23.52 -6.76
CA LEU A 221 -4.27 -23.20 -6.89
C LEU A 221 -5.07 -24.24 -7.69
N GLU A 222 -4.45 -25.37 -8.07
CA GLU A 222 -5.08 -26.44 -8.86
C GLU A 222 -5.67 -25.94 -10.19
N MET A 223 -4.92 -25.07 -10.89
CA MET A 223 -5.39 -24.43 -12.11
C MET A 223 -5.58 -25.41 -13.28
N ASP A 224 -5.00 -26.61 -13.21
CA ASP A 224 -5.27 -27.69 -14.17
C ASP A 224 -6.75 -28.10 -14.16
N LYS A 225 -7.34 -28.25 -12.98
CA LYS A 225 -8.78 -28.51 -12.82
C LYS A 225 -9.61 -27.31 -13.29
N TYR A 226 -9.16 -26.10 -12.96
CA TYR A 226 -9.81 -24.87 -13.39
C TYR A 226 -9.88 -24.77 -14.92
N TYR A 227 -8.78 -24.93 -15.66
CA TYR A 227 -8.82 -24.85 -17.12
C TYR A 227 -9.60 -26.02 -17.75
N LYS A 228 -9.48 -27.21 -17.17
CA LYS A 228 -10.25 -28.39 -17.59
C LYS A 228 -11.76 -28.18 -17.46
N LEU A 229 -12.21 -27.47 -16.42
CA LEU A 229 -13.62 -27.10 -16.25
C LEU A 229 -14.16 -26.35 -17.48
N PHE A 230 -13.40 -25.39 -18.02
CA PHE A 230 -13.83 -24.61 -19.19
C PHE A 230 -13.92 -25.46 -20.45
N SER A 231 -12.92 -26.31 -20.71
CA SER A 231 -12.88 -27.14 -21.92
C SER A 231 -13.91 -28.27 -21.88
N GLU A 232 -14.06 -28.98 -20.75
CA GLU A 232 -15.00 -30.10 -20.63
C GLU A 232 -16.46 -29.67 -20.63
N ASN A 233 -16.77 -28.51 -20.04
CA ASN A 233 -18.13 -27.97 -20.03
C ASN A 233 -18.40 -26.99 -21.18
N SER A 234 -17.44 -26.82 -22.10
CA SER A 234 -17.53 -25.88 -23.23
C SER A 234 -17.99 -24.47 -22.81
N LEU A 235 -17.48 -24.01 -21.66
CA LEU A 235 -17.87 -22.73 -21.09
C LEU A 235 -17.39 -21.60 -22.00
N LYS A 236 -18.26 -20.61 -22.20
CA LYS A 236 -17.96 -19.41 -22.99
C LYS A 236 -18.34 -18.16 -22.22
N PRO A 237 -17.59 -17.06 -22.38
CA PRO A 237 -17.95 -15.80 -21.77
C PRO A 237 -19.23 -15.24 -22.41
N THR A 238 -20.12 -14.67 -21.61
CA THR A 238 -21.28 -13.90 -22.09
C THR A 238 -20.88 -12.52 -22.62
N LYS A 239 -19.77 -12.00 -22.09
CA LYS A 239 -19.07 -10.80 -22.56
C LYS A 239 -17.60 -10.90 -22.19
N LYS A 240 -16.76 -10.12 -22.86
CA LYS A 240 -15.38 -9.88 -22.41
C LYS A 240 -15.39 -8.88 -21.26
N ALA A 241 -14.89 -9.26 -20.09
CA ALA A 241 -14.88 -8.38 -18.93
C ALA A 241 -13.76 -7.33 -19.02
N LYS A 242 -14.10 -6.11 -18.64
CA LYS A 242 -13.16 -4.98 -18.56
C LYS A 242 -12.42 -4.96 -17.23
N LEU A 243 -11.16 -5.40 -17.22
CA LEU A 243 -10.30 -5.33 -16.04
C LEU A 243 -9.38 -4.11 -16.13
N PHE A 244 -9.56 -3.16 -15.21
CA PHE A 244 -8.71 -1.97 -15.10
C PHE A 244 -7.60 -2.20 -14.07
N ILE A 245 -6.35 -1.99 -14.51
CA ILE A 245 -5.16 -1.98 -13.66
C ILE A 245 -4.82 -0.52 -13.34
N LEU A 246 -5.00 -0.11 -12.08
CA LEU A 246 -4.64 1.23 -11.60
C LEU A 246 -3.27 1.15 -10.94
N ASP A 247 -2.22 1.55 -11.66
CA ASP A 247 -0.84 1.23 -11.29
C ASP A 247 0.19 2.18 -11.96
N THR A 248 1.40 1.71 -12.28
CA THR A 248 2.52 2.46 -12.90
C THR A 248 2.39 2.65 -14.41
N GLY A 249 1.31 2.16 -15.03
CA GLY A 249 1.12 2.13 -16.48
C GLY A 249 1.02 0.69 -17.01
N LEU A 250 1.08 0.53 -18.33
CA LEU A 250 1.04 -0.79 -18.98
C LEU A 250 1.88 -0.82 -20.26
N ASP A 251 2.68 -1.87 -20.46
CA ASP A 251 3.23 -2.18 -21.79
C ASP A 251 2.13 -2.74 -22.70
N THR A 252 1.43 -1.84 -23.40
CA THR A 252 0.33 -2.17 -24.32
C THR A 252 0.73 -3.03 -25.52
N ARG A 253 2.04 -3.22 -25.74
CA ARG A 253 2.57 -4.02 -26.85
C ARG A 253 3.13 -5.36 -26.40
N HIS A 254 2.98 -5.69 -25.11
CA HIS A 254 3.44 -6.97 -24.59
C HIS A 254 2.73 -8.11 -25.32
N GLU A 255 3.50 -9.02 -25.92
CA GLU A 255 2.99 -10.11 -26.78
C GLU A 255 2.00 -11.05 -26.09
N ASP A 256 2.08 -11.13 -24.77
CA ASP A 256 1.29 -12.01 -23.92
C ASP A 256 0.05 -11.34 -23.29
N LEU A 257 -0.25 -10.08 -23.63
CA LEU A 257 -1.36 -9.32 -23.04
C LEU A 257 -2.40 -8.89 -24.10
N ASN A 258 -3.68 -8.98 -23.75
CA ASN A 258 -4.78 -8.50 -24.58
C ASN A 258 -5.22 -7.09 -24.15
N VAL A 259 -4.64 -6.07 -24.79
CA VAL A 259 -4.89 -4.65 -24.48
C VAL A 259 -5.58 -3.96 -25.67
N PRO A 260 -6.79 -3.39 -25.50
CA PRO A 260 -7.48 -2.72 -26.58
C PRO A 260 -6.89 -1.32 -26.84
N GLY A 261 -6.22 -1.17 -27.98
CA GLY A 261 -5.73 0.13 -28.48
C GLY A 261 -4.49 0.68 -27.75
N LEU A 262 -3.82 1.67 -28.37
CA LEU A 262 -2.51 2.19 -27.94
C LEU A 262 -2.59 3.34 -26.92
N LYS A 263 -3.63 3.41 -26.07
CA LYS A 263 -3.89 4.59 -25.21
C LYS A 263 -3.47 4.47 -23.73
N ALA A 264 -2.82 3.39 -23.30
CA ALA A 264 -2.24 3.37 -21.96
C ALA A 264 -0.87 4.04 -21.94
N SER A 265 -0.52 4.67 -20.82
CA SER A 265 0.83 5.21 -20.61
C SER A 265 1.84 4.07 -20.52
N ILE A 266 3.03 4.31 -21.09
CA ILE A 266 4.12 3.33 -21.13
C ILE A 266 4.60 3.07 -19.71
N ASP A 267 4.54 1.82 -19.28
CA ASP A 267 5.03 1.40 -17.98
C ASP A 267 6.56 1.43 -17.92
N LYS A 268 7.13 2.45 -17.27
CA LYS A 268 8.59 2.55 -17.09
C LYS A 268 9.11 1.79 -15.88
N GLN A 269 8.22 1.38 -14.97
CA GLN A 269 8.56 0.68 -13.73
C GLN A 269 8.37 -0.84 -13.84
N GLY A 270 7.41 -1.26 -14.66
CA GLY A 270 7.09 -2.66 -14.93
C GLY A 270 6.12 -3.31 -13.96
N HIS A 271 5.69 -2.60 -12.91
CA HIS A 271 4.81 -3.14 -11.89
C HIS A 271 3.38 -3.35 -12.40
N GLY A 272 2.82 -2.35 -13.08
CA GLY A 272 1.48 -2.45 -13.69
C GLY A 272 1.42 -3.54 -14.76
N THR A 273 2.44 -3.63 -15.62
CA THR A 273 2.57 -4.71 -16.62
C THR A 273 2.63 -6.09 -15.96
N HIS A 274 3.33 -6.20 -14.82
CA HIS A 274 3.38 -7.44 -14.07
C HIS A 274 2.02 -7.82 -13.47
N CYS A 275 1.32 -6.87 -12.85
CA CYS A 275 -0.01 -7.11 -12.32
C CYS A 275 -1.01 -7.50 -13.41
N ALA A 276 -0.94 -6.86 -14.58
CA ALA A 276 -1.75 -7.18 -15.75
C ALA A 276 -1.58 -8.65 -16.20
N GLY A 277 -0.34 -9.13 -16.31
CA GLY A 277 -0.07 -10.52 -16.67
C GLY A 277 -0.56 -11.54 -15.64
N VAL A 278 -0.40 -11.24 -14.35
CA VAL A 278 -0.87 -12.14 -13.28
C VAL A 278 -2.39 -12.29 -13.35
N ALA A 279 -3.10 -11.20 -13.64
CA ALA A 279 -4.55 -11.24 -13.73
C ALA A 279 -5.05 -11.90 -15.02
N ALA A 280 -4.47 -11.55 -16.17
CA ALA A 280 -5.09 -11.84 -17.46
C ALA A 280 -4.10 -11.97 -18.65
N ALA A 281 -2.86 -12.45 -18.44
CA ALA A 281 -2.05 -12.94 -19.57
C ALA A 281 -2.82 -13.97 -20.42
N ILE A 282 -2.56 -14.01 -21.71
CA ILE A 282 -3.36 -14.79 -22.67
C ILE A 282 -2.98 -16.27 -22.54
N THR A 283 -3.64 -16.97 -21.62
CA THR A 283 -3.45 -18.41 -21.42
C THR A 283 -3.71 -19.20 -22.71
N ASN A 284 -2.89 -20.23 -22.94
CA ASN A 284 -2.91 -21.13 -24.09
C ASN A 284 -2.54 -20.50 -25.46
N ASN A 285 -1.75 -19.42 -25.47
CA ASN A 285 -1.26 -18.80 -26.71
C ASN A 285 0.13 -19.30 -27.14
N LYS A 286 0.76 -20.21 -26.36
CA LYS A 286 2.11 -20.77 -26.55
C LYS A 286 3.25 -19.77 -26.31
N ILE A 287 2.97 -18.68 -25.61
CA ILE A 287 3.91 -17.60 -25.29
C ILE A 287 3.92 -17.43 -23.77
N GLY A 288 5.06 -17.04 -23.22
CA GLY A 288 5.11 -16.53 -21.85
C GLY A 288 4.46 -17.40 -20.78
N VAL A 289 3.47 -16.80 -20.10
CA VAL A 289 2.86 -17.26 -18.85
C VAL A 289 1.35 -17.48 -19.00
N ALA A 290 0.76 -18.28 -18.12
CA ALA A 290 -0.69 -18.41 -17.98
C ALA A 290 -1.23 -17.53 -16.83
N SER A 291 -2.55 -17.31 -16.78
CA SER A 291 -3.20 -16.44 -15.79
C SER A 291 -4.59 -16.92 -15.39
N MET A 292 -5.30 -16.15 -14.56
CA MET A 292 -6.70 -16.47 -14.22
C MET A 292 -7.63 -16.48 -15.43
N SER A 293 -7.30 -15.74 -16.50
CA SER A 293 -8.07 -15.74 -17.73
C SER A 293 -7.81 -17.02 -18.53
N PRO A 294 -8.83 -17.85 -18.84
CA PRO A 294 -8.62 -19.11 -19.56
C PRO A 294 -8.36 -18.93 -21.06
N GLY A 295 -8.41 -17.69 -21.58
CA GLY A 295 -8.04 -17.37 -22.96
C GLY A 295 -8.37 -15.91 -23.34
N ILE A 296 -8.08 -15.53 -24.59
CA ILE A 296 -8.18 -14.14 -25.07
C ILE A 296 -9.59 -13.52 -25.05
N ASP A 297 -10.64 -14.35 -25.08
CA ASP A 297 -12.02 -13.89 -25.19
C ASP A 297 -12.67 -13.50 -23.86
N TRP A 298 -11.99 -13.76 -22.74
CA TRP A 298 -12.57 -13.67 -21.41
C TRP A 298 -12.39 -12.30 -20.78
N VAL A 299 -11.18 -11.77 -20.83
CA VAL A 299 -10.80 -10.53 -20.15
C VAL A 299 -10.06 -9.63 -21.13
N GLU A 300 -10.40 -8.34 -21.12
CA GLU A 300 -9.62 -7.28 -21.74
C GLU A 300 -9.00 -6.40 -20.65
N ILE A 301 -7.70 -6.13 -20.79
CA ILE A 301 -6.94 -5.36 -19.82
C ILE A 301 -6.95 -3.90 -20.25
N HIS A 302 -7.37 -3.03 -19.35
CA HIS A 302 -7.22 -1.58 -19.45
C HIS A 302 -6.27 -1.13 -18.34
N ALA A 303 -5.64 0.02 -18.50
CA ALA A 303 -4.76 0.57 -17.47
C ALA A 303 -4.95 2.08 -17.32
N ILE A 304 -4.88 2.53 -16.07
CA ILE A 304 -4.83 3.94 -15.71
C ILE A 304 -3.61 4.12 -14.82
N GLN A 305 -2.70 5.01 -15.24
CA GLN A 305 -1.53 5.29 -14.42
C GLN A 305 -1.89 6.27 -13.31
N VAL A 306 -1.81 5.78 -12.08
CA VAL A 306 -2.02 6.58 -10.86
C VAL A 306 -0.75 6.66 -10.00
N ILE A 307 0.27 5.86 -10.35
CA ILE A 307 1.62 5.94 -9.80
C ILE A 307 2.56 6.42 -10.90
N GLY A 308 3.18 7.57 -10.70
CA GLY A 308 4.12 8.17 -11.65
C GLY A 308 5.43 7.38 -11.77
N ASP A 309 6.22 7.75 -12.78
CA ASP A 309 7.49 7.07 -13.14
C ASP A 309 8.53 6.99 -12.02
N VAL A 310 8.39 7.79 -10.96
CA VAL A 310 9.28 7.82 -9.79
C VAL A 310 8.73 7.05 -8.59
N GLY A 311 7.60 6.36 -8.73
CA GLY A 311 6.98 5.56 -7.66
C GLY A 311 6.16 6.41 -6.68
N PHE A 312 5.58 7.51 -7.16
CA PHE A 312 4.75 8.39 -6.34
C PHE A 312 3.36 8.53 -6.97
N GLY A 313 2.34 8.42 -6.14
CA GLY A 313 0.97 8.82 -6.44
C GLY A 313 0.40 9.59 -5.26
N THR A 314 -0.83 10.07 -5.41
CA THR A 314 -1.53 10.82 -4.37
C THR A 314 -2.91 10.23 -4.17
N GLN A 315 -3.50 10.43 -3.00
CA GLN A 315 -4.86 9.99 -2.73
C GLN A 315 -5.83 10.49 -3.80
N LYS A 316 -5.72 11.77 -4.18
CA LYS A 316 -6.52 12.38 -5.26
C LYS A 316 -6.35 11.64 -6.59
N THR A 317 -5.12 11.43 -7.05
CA THR A 317 -4.87 10.80 -8.36
C THR A 317 -5.37 9.34 -8.42
N ILE A 318 -5.28 8.61 -7.31
CA ILE A 318 -5.83 7.25 -7.23
C ILE A 318 -7.37 7.28 -7.26
N ILE A 319 -7.99 8.19 -6.51
CA ILE A 319 -9.45 8.38 -6.53
C ILE A 319 -9.93 8.76 -7.93
N GLU A 320 -9.27 9.70 -8.61
CA GLU A 320 -9.55 10.05 -10.00
C GLU A 320 -9.43 8.85 -10.92
N GLY A 321 -8.44 7.98 -10.72
CA GLY A 321 -8.30 6.73 -11.46
C GLY A 321 -9.47 5.76 -11.24
N ILE A 322 -9.97 5.64 -10.00
CA ILE A 322 -11.15 4.81 -9.68
C ILE A 322 -12.38 5.34 -10.42
N ILE A 323 -12.61 6.66 -10.36
CA ILE A 323 -13.72 7.35 -11.02
C ILE A 323 -13.62 7.16 -12.54
N GLN A 324 -12.43 7.41 -13.11
CA GLN A 324 -12.17 7.26 -14.53
C GLN A 324 -12.40 5.82 -15.02
N ALA A 325 -11.98 4.80 -14.26
CA ALA A 325 -12.25 3.40 -14.60
C ALA A 325 -13.75 3.09 -14.57
N ALA A 326 -14.46 3.54 -13.54
CA ALA A 326 -15.91 3.38 -13.43
C ALA A 326 -16.64 4.05 -14.60
N ASP A 327 -16.22 5.25 -14.99
CA ASP A 327 -16.78 6.00 -16.13
C ASP A 327 -16.53 5.32 -17.48
N GLN A 328 -15.43 4.58 -17.62
CA GLN A 328 -15.13 3.77 -18.80
C GLN A 328 -15.82 2.39 -18.79
N GLY A 329 -16.64 2.12 -17.76
CA GLY A 329 -17.42 0.90 -17.61
C GLY A 329 -16.58 -0.29 -17.18
N ALA A 330 -15.62 -0.09 -16.26
CA ALA A 330 -14.87 -1.17 -15.65
C ALA A 330 -15.81 -2.23 -15.05
N ASP A 331 -15.50 -3.51 -15.28
CA ASP A 331 -16.12 -4.62 -14.56
C ASP A 331 -15.39 -4.91 -13.25
N VAL A 332 -14.06 -4.75 -13.28
CA VAL A 332 -13.17 -4.97 -12.14
C VAL A 332 -12.08 -3.90 -12.16
N ILE A 333 -11.77 -3.35 -10.99
CA ILE A 333 -10.67 -2.41 -10.77
C ILE A 333 -9.69 -3.08 -9.82
N SER A 334 -8.46 -3.32 -10.28
CA SER A 334 -7.37 -3.91 -9.49
C SER A 334 -6.39 -2.83 -9.09
N MET A 335 -6.18 -2.66 -7.78
CA MET A 335 -5.26 -1.69 -7.20
C MET A 335 -4.21 -2.41 -6.35
N SER A 336 -3.06 -2.65 -6.96
CA SER A 336 -1.90 -3.28 -6.31
C SER A 336 -1.01 -2.24 -5.61
N LEU A 337 -1.64 -1.29 -4.93
CA LEU A 337 -1.05 -0.11 -4.32
C LEU A 337 -1.69 0.18 -2.96
N GLY A 338 -1.03 1.02 -2.18
CA GLY A 338 -1.57 1.54 -0.93
C GLY A 338 -0.49 2.21 -0.08
N GLY A 339 -0.92 3.10 0.81
CA GLY A 339 -0.06 3.87 1.69
C GLY A 339 -0.51 3.77 3.14
N ILE A 340 0.43 3.96 4.07
CA ILE A 340 0.09 4.07 5.49
C ILE A 340 -0.80 5.31 5.70
N THR A 341 -1.88 5.13 6.43
CA THR A 341 -2.89 6.16 6.70
C THR A 341 -3.45 6.01 8.12
N ASN A 342 -4.39 6.87 8.50
CA ASN A 342 -5.20 6.72 9.71
C ASN A 342 -6.65 6.33 9.33
N GLN A 343 -7.40 5.77 10.29
CA GLN A 343 -8.78 5.29 10.05
C GLN A 343 -9.78 6.42 9.76
N ASP A 344 -9.42 7.65 10.11
CA ASP A 344 -10.29 8.79 9.85
C ASP A 344 -10.24 9.18 8.36
N ARG A 345 -9.13 8.93 7.65
CA ARG A 345 -8.88 9.39 6.28
C ARG A 345 -9.24 8.38 5.19
N GLU A 346 -10.48 7.91 5.20
CA GLU A 346 -11.00 6.97 4.20
C GLU A 346 -12.23 7.48 3.43
N LYS A 347 -12.73 8.69 3.73
CA LYS A 347 -14.04 9.10 3.21
C LYS A 347 -14.05 9.32 1.71
N ALA A 348 -13.04 9.99 1.14
CA ALA A 348 -13.01 10.20 -0.30
C ALA A 348 -12.80 8.88 -1.06
N TYR A 349 -12.02 7.94 -0.49
CA TYR A 349 -11.93 6.58 -1.02
C TYR A 349 -13.26 5.84 -0.95
N ASN A 350 -13.98 5.92 0.17
CA ASN A 350 -15.31 5.31 0.32
C ASN A 350 -16.30 5.88 -0.71
N ALA A 351 -16.28 7.19 -0.96
CA ALA A 351 -17.11 7.82 -2.00
C ALA A 351 -16.77 7.30 -3.40
N ALA A 352 -15.49 7.20 -3.74
CA ALA A 352 -15.02 6.72 -5.04
C ALA A 352 -15.30 5.22 -5.27
N VAL A 353 -15.06 4.39 -4.25
CA VAL A 353 -15.35 2.95 -4.29
C VAL A 353 -16.85 2.73 -4.41
N LYS A 354 -17.66 3.46 -3.64
CA LYS A 354 -19.12 3.41 -3.76
C LYS A 354 -19.56 3.78 -5.18
N TYR A 355 -19.03 4.86 -5.75
CA TYR A 355 -19.34 5.26 -7.13
C TYR A 355 -19.01 4.15 -8.14
N ALA A 356 -17.84 3.53 -8.01
CA ALA A 356 -17.45 2.40 -8.85
C ALA A 356 -18.38 1.18 -8.68
N ASN A 357 -18.74 0.83 -7.44
CA ASN A 357 -19.66 -0.28 -7.16
C ASN A 357 -21.08 -0.02 -7.68
N ASP A 358 -21.59 1.21 -7.57
CA ASP A 358 -22.91 1.60 -8.09
C ASP A 358 -22.93 1.50 -9.63
N LYS A 359 -21.81 1.79 -10.30
CA LYS A 359 -21.61 1.54 -11.75
C LYS A 359 -21.37 0.06 -12.10
N GLY A 360 -21.36 -0.82 -11.11
CA GLY A 360 -21.22 -2.27 -11.29
C GLY A 360 -19.79 -2.79 -11.32
N ALA A 361 -18.79 -1.96 -11.04
CA ALA A 361 -17.40 -2.36 -10.94
C ALA A 361 -17.09 -2.98 -9.57
N ILE A 362 -16.25 -4.01 -9.55
CA ILE A 362 -15.76 -4.63 -8.31
C ILE A 362 -14.32 -4.16 -8.06
N VAL A 363 -14.07 -3.56 -6.89
CA VAL A 363 -12.77 -2.99 -6.53
C VAL A 363 -11.98 -3.98 -5.66
N VAL A 364 -10.75 -4.31 -6.08
CA VAL A 364 -9.86 -5.27 -5.43
C VAL A 364 -8.54 -4.58 -5.08
N VAL A 365 -8.11 -4.67 -3.83
CA VAL A 365 -7.00 -3.86 -3.30
C VAL A 365 -5.98 -4.72 -2.54
N ALA A 366 -4.70 -4.41 -2.70
CA ALA A 366 -3.63 -5.03 -1.92
C ALA A 366 -3.68 -4.65 -0.44
N ALA A 367 -3.50 -5.62 0.47
CA ALA A 367 -3.49 -5.35 1.91
C ALA A 367 -2.28 -4.52 2.39
N GLY A 368 -1.17 -4.52 1.64
CA GLY A 368 0.09 -3.86 1.97
C GLY A 368 1.18 -4.81 2.49
N ASN A 369 2.43 -4.34 2.52
CA ASN A 369 3.63 -5.18 2.65
C ASN A 369 4.50 -4.88 3.90
N ALA A 370 3.91 -4.37 4.99
CA ALA A 370 4.63 -3.98 6.20
C ALA A 370 4.43 -4.91 7.41
N ASN A 371 3.71 -6.02 7.26
CA ASN A 371 3.30 -6.91 8.36
C ASN A 371 2.51 -6.20 9.48
N LEU A 372 1.76 -5.15 9.13
CA LEU A 372 0.94 -4.35 10.04
C LEU A 372 -0.55 -4.69 9.89
N ASP A 373 -1.42 -4.00 10.64
CA ASP A 373 -2.87 -4.09 10.45
C ASP A 373 -3.26 -3.36 9.15
N ALA A 374 -3.92 -4.07 8.22
CA ALA A 374 -4.36 -3.52 6.93
C ALA A 374 -5.36 -2.36 7.08
N ARG A 375 -6.04 -2.21 8.23
CA ARG A 375 -6.86 -1.02 8.52
C ARG A 375 -6.08 0.30 8.58
N ARG A 376 -4.75 0.23 8.64
CA ARG A 376 -3.86 1.40 8.62
C ARG A 376 -3.34 1.69 7.21
N TYR A 377 -3.92 1.08 6.18
CA TYR A 377 -3.50 1.21 4.80
C TYR A 377 -4.68 1.55 3.89
N SER A 378 -4.61 2.69 3.21
CA SER A 378 -5.58 3.11 2.21
C SER A 378 -5.11 2.74 0.81
N PRO A 379 -5.99 2.27 -0.09
CA PRO A 379 -7.44 2.12 0.08
C PRO A 379 -7.89 0.75 0.62
N ALA A 380 -7.01 -0.05 1.22
CA ALA A 380 -7.35 -1.40 1.69
C ALA A 380 -8.38 -1.42 2.84
N ASN A 381 -8.47 -0.32 3.59
CA ASN A 381 -9.46 -0.10 4.65
C ASN A 381 -10.81 0.46 4.14
N ALA A 382 -10.90 0.88 2.88
CA ALA A 382 -12.11 1.47 2.35
C ALA A 382 -13.29 0.47 2.38
N GLU A 383 -14.50 0.98 2.57
CA GLU A 383 -15.70 0.17 2.57
C GLU A 383 -15.96 -0.43 1.19
N ASN A 384 -16.52 -1.65 1.17
CA ASN A 384 -16.92 -2.36 -0.04
C ASN A 384 -15.80 -2.67 -1.06
N VAL A 385 -14.53 -2.58 -0.67
CA VAL A 385 -13.42 -3.20 -1.42
C VAL A 385 -13.21 -4.66 -1.01
N ILE A 386 -12.62 -5.45 -1.89
CA ILE A 386 -12.07 -6.77 -1.55
C ILE A 386 -10.56 -6.62 -1.32
N ALA A 387 -10.13 -6.69 -0.06
CA ALA A 387 -8.72 -6.62 0.30
C ALA A 387 -8.04 -7.98 0.18
N VAL A 388 -6.82 -8.01 -0.36
CA VAL A 388 -6.11 -9.26 -0.64
C VAL A 388 -4.79 -9.32 0.11
N SER A 389 -4.67 -10.33 0.98
CA SER A 389 -3.42 -10.68 1.66
C SER A 389 -2.60 -11.68 0.85
N SER A 390 -1.31 -11.77 1.16
CA SER A 390 -0.37 -12.69 0.51
C SER A 390 -0.11 -13.93 1.37
N VAL A 391 -0.09 -15.09 0.72
CA VAL A 391 0.42 -16.35 1.28
C VAL A 391 1.57 -16.91 0.46
N ASN A 392 2.37 -17.77 1.09
CA ASN A 392 3.44 -18.53 0.45
C ASN A 392 2.98 -19.94 0.02
N ASP A 393 3.92 -20.72 -0.51
CA ASP A 393 3.74 -22.11 -0.96
C ASP A 393 3.35 -23.10 0.14
N GLN A 394 3.43 -22.69 1.41
CA GLN A 394 3.02 -23.47 2.58
C GLN A 394 1.66 -23.05 3.14
N LYS A 395 0.89 -22.20 2.44
CA LYS A 395 -0.37 -21.59 2.93
C LYS A 395 -0.19 -20.75 4.20
N LEU A 396 1.04 -20.33 4.49
CA LEU A 396 1.34 -19.40 5.58
C LEU A 396 1.23 -17.98 5.05
N LYS A 397 0.80 -17.04 5.91
CA LYS A 397 0.86 -15.62 5.58
C LYS A 397 2.30 -15.25 5.22
N SER A 398 2.50 -14.59 4.08
CA SER A 398 3.80 -14.05 3.72
C SER A 398 4.32 -13.12 4.82
N GLY A 399 5.63 -13.18 5.08
CA GLY A 399 6.25 -12.43 6.17
C GLY A 399 5.98 -10.92 6.11
N PHE A 400 5.90 -10.37 4.89
CA PHE A 400 5.60 -8.96 4.62
C PHE A 400 4.10 -8.63 4.62
N SER A 401 3.19 -9.59 4.39
CA SER A 401 1.78 -9.26 4.18
C SER A 401 1.18 -8.60 5.41
N ASN A 402 0.49 -7.48 5.22
CA ASN A 402 -0.37 -6.93 6.26
C ASN A 402 -1.48 -7.92 6.63
N ASN A 403 -1.96 -7.79 7.86
CA ASN A 403 -2.96 -8.63 8.48
C ASN A 403 -4.34 -8.04 8.22
N VAL A 404 -5.25 -8.87 7.71
CA VAL A 404 -6.60 -8.44 7.28
C VAL A 404 -7.70 -8.80 8.29
N GLN A 405 -7.32 -9.17 9.52
CA GLN A 405 -8.25 -9.62 10.57
C GLN A 405 -9.37 -8.65 10.92
N ASN A 406 -9.17 -7.37 10.61
CA ASN A 406 -10.14 -6.31 10.87
C ASN A 406 -10.68 -5.69 9.57
N ILE A 407 -10.48 -6.36 8.44
CA ILE A 407 -11.07 -5.99 7.14
C ILE A 407 -12.26 -6.89 6.88
N ARG A 408 -13.39 -6.29 6.51
CA ARG A 408 -14.68 -6.99 6.38
C ARG A 408 -14.69 -8.00 5.23
N MET A 409 -14.16 -7.62 4.07
CA MET A 409 -14.10 -8.46 2.88
C MET A 409 -12.65 -8.70 2.52
N ALA A 410 -12.10 -9.78 3.08
CA ALA A 410 -10.70 -10.11 2.93
C ALA A 410 -10.50 -11.53 2.40
N LEU A 411 -9.62 -11.66 1.41
CA LEU A 411 -9.23 -12.93 0.81
C LEU A 411 -7.70 -13.06 0.82
N ALA A 412 -7.21 -14.27 0.58
CA ALA A 412 -5.79 -14.55 0.41
C ALA A 412 -5.52 -15.12 -0.98
N ALA A 413 -4.36 -14.75 -1.54
CA ALA A 413 -3.82 -15.39 -2.74
C ALA A 413 -2.28 -15.49 -2.64
N PRO A 414 -1.65 -16.37 -3.43
CA PRO A 414 -0.19 -16.46 -3.52
C PRO A 414 0.45 -15.11 -3.86
N GLY A 415 1.48 -14.68 -3.14
CA GLY A 415 2.18 -13.41 -3.45
C GLY A 415 3.70 -13.47 -3.32
N GLU A 416 4.28 -14.67 -3.19
CA GLU A 416 5.74 -14.87 -3.19
C GLU A 416 6.20 -15.50 -4.51
N LYS A 417 7.28 -14.96 -5.10
CA LYS A 417 7.92 -15.47 -6.32
C LYS A 417 6.93 -15.72 -7.46
N ILE A 418 6.03 -14.76 -7.68
CA ILE A 418 5.00 -14.85 -8.72
C ILE A 418 5.61 -14.36 -10.02
N LEU A 419 5.86 -15.27 -10.96
CA LEU A 419 6.33 -14.97 -12.31
C LEU A 419 5.20 -14.38 -13.16
N SER A 420 5.48 -13.26 -13.82
CA SER A 420 4.57 -12.61 -14.77
C SER A 420 5.32 -11.77 -15.79
N THR A 421 4.56 -11.15 -16.71
CA THR A 421 5.01 -10.22 -17.75
C THR A 421 5.69 -8.98 -17.17
N THR A 422 6.67 -8.44 -17.86
CA THR A 422 7.27 -7.12 -17.60
C THR A 422 7.52 -6.42 -18.93
N PRO A 423 7.71 -5.10 -18.95
CA PRO A 423 7.86 -4.37 -20.20
C PRO A 423 8.95 -4.95 -21.10
N THR A 424 8.81 -4.72 -22.41
CA THR A 424 9.73 -5.21 -23.45
C THR A 424 9.68 -6.73 -23.68
N ASN A 425 8.48 -7.31 -23.65
CA ASN A 425 8.24 -8.76 -23.84
C ASN A 425 9.09 -9.62 -22.91
N SER A 426 9.21 -9.20 -21.65
CA SER A 426 10.05 -9.87 -20.65
C SER A 426 9.17 -10.46 -19.54
N TYR A 427 9.79 -11.25 -18.68
CA TYR A 427 9.10 -11.91 -17.58
C TYR A 427 10.00 -11.90 -16.35
N GLN A 428 9.42 -11.63 -15.18
CA GLN A 428 10.15 -11.56 -13.92
C GLN A 428 9.26 -12.06 -12.79
N ALA A 429 9.86 -12.66 -11.76
CA ALA A 429 9.15 -12.98 -10.54
C ALA A 429 9.26 -11.85 -9.51
N PHE A 430 8.13 -11.53 -8.89
CA PHE A 430 8.02 -10.52 -7.84
C PHE A 430 7.36 -11.07 -6.56
N ASN A 431 7.62 -10.40 -5.44
CA ASN A 431 7.00 -10.66 -4.16
C ASN A 431 6.19 -9.44 -3.70
N GLY A 432 4.98 -9.68 -3.20
CA GLY A 432 4.12 -8.65 -2.63
C GLY A 432 2.65 -9.04 -2.61
N THR A 433 1.88 -8.40 -1.75
CA THR A 433 0.39 -8.40 -1.84
C THR A 433 -0.08 -7.87 -3.19
N SER A 434 0.74 -7.05 -3.86
CA SER A 434 0.58 -6.62 -5.23
C SER A 434 0.54 -7.74 -6.28
N MET A 435 1.08 -8.93 -5.99
CA MET A 435 0.99 -10.11 -6.87
C MET A 435 -0.17 -11.04 -6.50
N ALA A 436 -0.63 -10.98 -5.25
CA ALA A 436 -1.81 -11.70 -4.78
C ALA A 436 -3.12 -11.04 -5.29
N THR A 437 -3.18 -9.72 -5.23
CA THR A 437 -4.33 -8.90 -5.65
C THR A 437 -4.82 -9.18 -7.09
N PRO A 438 -3.96 -9.16 -8.12
CA PRO A 438 -4.38 -9.41 -9.50
C PRO A 438 -4.89 -10.83 -9.74
N GLN A 439 -4.49 -11.82 -8.94
CA GLN A 439 -5.07 -13.18 -9.02
C GLN A 439 -6.55 -13.18 -8.60
N VAL A 440 -6.90 -12.44 -7.55
CA VAL A 440 -8.30 -12.30 -7.14
C VAL A 440 -9.08 -11.46 -8.17
N ALA A 441 -8.49 -10.36 -8.65
CA ALA A 441 -9.12 -9.51 -9.65
C ALA A 441 -9.37 -10.24 -10.98
N GLY A 442 -8.42 -11.05 -11.46
CA GLY A 442 -8.56 -11.87 -12.65
C GLY A 442 -9.65 -12.93 -12.51
N LEU A 443 -9.71 -13.61 -11.35
CA LEU A 443 -10.80 -14.55 -11.06
C LEU A 443 -12.17 -13.86 -11.10
N ILE A 444 -12.29 -12.70 -10.45
CA ILE A 444 -13.54 -11.92 -10.46
C ILE A 444 -13.88 -11.46 -11.88
N ALA A 445 -12.90 -11.07 -12.70
CA ALA A 445 -13.13 -10.69 -14.09
C ALA A 445 -13.73 -11.86 -14.88
N VAL A 446 -13.21 -13.09 -14.72
CA VAL A 446 -13.81 -14.29 -15.33
C VAL A 446 -15.21 -14.56 -14.80
N MET A 447 -15.45 -14.38 -13.50
CA MET A 447 -16.81 -14.48 -12.93
C MET A 447 -17.77 -13.45 -13.56
N LYS A 448 -17.32 -12.21 -13.80
CA LYS A 448 -18.09 -11.15 -14.48
C LYS A 448 -18.32 -11.46 -15.96
N SER A 449 -17.39 -12.14 -16.64
CA SER A 449 -17.59 -12.62 -18.01
C SER A 449 -18.68 -13.68 -18.10
N LEU A 450 -18.86 -14.49 -17.05
CA LEU A 450 -19.93 -15.50 -16.97
C LEU A 450 -21.25 -14.92 -16.45
N ARG A 451 -21.20 -14.03 -15.45
CA ARG A 451 -22.33 -13.37 -14.81
C ARG A 451 -22.12 -11.86 -14.72
N PRO A 452 -22.43 -11.09 -15.78
CA PRO A 452 -22.15 -9.65 -15.84
C PRO A 452 -22.71 -8.80 -14.68
N ASN A 453 -23.83 -9.23 -14.11
CA ASN A 453 -24.54 -8.50 -13.06
C ASN A 453 -24.16 -8.94 -11.63
N ILE A 454 -23.15 -9.80 -11.46
CA ILE A 454 -22.67 -10.12 -10.10
C ILE A 454 -22.08 -8.86 -9.46
N ASN A 455 -22.51 -8.58 -8.23
CA ASN A 455 -22.01 -7.44 -7.45
C ASN A 455 -20.86 -7.86 -6.51
N THR A 456 -20.20 -6.86 -5.91
CA THR A 456 -19.03 -7.07 -5.04
C THR A 456 -19.28 -8.07 -3.91
N LYS A 457 -20.40 -7.93 -3.20
CA LYS A 457 -20.72 -8.83 -2.08
C LYS A 457 -20.94 -10.26 -2.57
N GLN A 458 -21.69 -10.45 -3.66
CA GLN A 458 -21.94 -11.78 -4.21
C GLN A 458 -20.65 -12.45 -4.70
N ALA A 459 -19.77 -11.71 -5.36
CA ALA A 459 -18.47 -12.23 -5.80
C ALA A 459 -17.60 -12.63 -4.60
N PHE A 460 -17.50 -11.75 -3.60
CA PHE A 460 -16.80 -12.03 -2.35
C PHE A 460 -17.36 -13.27 -1.64
N ASP A 461 -18.67 -13.33 -1.41
CA ASP A 461 -19.32 -14.45 -0.71
C ASP A 461 -19.06 -15.79 -1.42
N ILE A 462 -19.09 -15.82 -2.76
CA ILE A 462 -18.80 -17.04 -3.54
C ILE A 462 -17.34 -17.46 -3.39
N ILE A 463 -16.39 -16.52 -3.52
CA ILE A 463 -14.96 -16.82 -3.41
C ILE A 463 -14.60 -17.23 -1.97
N ASP A 464 -15.14 -16.55 -0.95
CA ASP A 464 -14.90 -16.91 0.44
C ASP A 464 -15.53 -18.27 0.78
N ALA A 465 -16.77 -18.54 0.35
CA ALA A 465 -17.41 -19.83 0.62
C ALA A 465 -16.69 -21.02 -0.04
N SER A 466 -16.07 -20.79 -1.21
CA SER A 466 -15.32 -21.82 -1.94
C SER A 466 -13.83 -21.91 -1.57
N GLY A 467 -13.32 -20.91 -0.85
CA GLY A 467 -11.92 -20.78 -0.47
C GLY A 467 -11.41 -21.88 0.46
N THR A 468 -10.10 -22.01 0.52
CA THR A 468 -9.37 -22.95 1.37
C THR A 468 -8.89 -22.26 2.64
N VAL A 469 -9.03 -22.93 3.79
CA VAL A 469 -8.52 -22.43 5.07
C VAL A 469 -6.99 -22.38 5.02
N THR A 470 -6.42 -21.23 5.38
CA THR A 470 -4.98 -21.01 5.55
C THR A 470 -4.56 -21.35 6.99
N ALA A 471 -3.26 -21.38 7.27
CA ALA A 471 -2.78 -21.67 8.63
C ALA A 471 -3.15 -20.58 9.66
N ASP A 472 -3.27 -19.32 9.23
CA ASP A 472 -3.63 -18.16 10.07
C ASP A 472 -4.78 -17.38 9.43
N ILE A 473 -5.93 -18.06 9.28
CA ILE A 473 -7.11 -17.53 8.57
C ILE A 473 -7.58 -16.19 9.10
N SER A 474 -7.43 -15.91 10.40
CA SER A 474 -7.81 -14.61 10.95
C SER A 474 -6.94 -13.50 10.36
N LYS A 475 -5.65 -13.74 10.14
CA LYS A 475 -4.75 -12.72 9.59
C LYS A 475 -4.72 -12.64 8.06
N THR A 476 -5.19 -13.66 7.35
CA THR A 476 -5.12 -13.71 5.87
C THR A 476 -6.48 -13.67 5.17
N GLY A 477 -7.55 -14.12 5.82
CA GLY A 477 -8.74 -14.60 5.10
C GLY A 477 -8.49 -15.96 4.44
N LYS A 478 -9.49 -16.49 3.72
CA LYS A 478 -9.35 -17.76 3.01
C LYS A 478 -8.57 -17.60 1.72
N LEU A 479 -7.76 -18.62 1.40
CA LEU A 479 -7.07 -18.74 0.13
C LEU A 479 -8.09 -19.01 -0.98
N ILE A 480 -8.04 -18.25 -2.08
CA ILE A 480 -8.92 -18.47 -3.23
C ILE A 480 -8.81 -19.90 -3.78
N ASN A 481 -9.93 -20.42 -4.28
CA ASN A 481 -9.96 -21.67 -5.05
C ASN A 481 -10.72 -21.41 -6.36
N PRO A 482 -10.00 -21.09 -7.46
CA PRO A 482 -10.63 -20.69 -8.73
C PRO A 482 -11.62 -21.71 -9.26
N ASN A 483 -11.27 -23.00 -9.26
CA ASN A 483 -12.15 -24.07 -9.74
C ASN A 483 -13.47 -24.10 -8.95
N ARG A 484 -13.39 -24.15 -7.61
CA ARG A 484 -14.58 -24.20 -6.73
C ARG A 484 -15.39 -22.91 -6.79
N ALA A 485 -14.76 -21.77 -7.01
CA ALA A 485 -15.46 -20.49 -7.17
C ALA A 485 -16.31 -20.50 -8.45
N ILE A 486 -15.77 -20.98 -9.58
CA ILE A 486 -16.53 -21.05 -10.85
C ILE A 486 -17.60 -22.14 -10.81
N THR A 487 -17.35 -23.31 -10.22
CA THR A 487 -18.39 -24.34 -10.08
C THR A 487 -19.54 -23.84 -9.19
N SER A 488 -19.22 -23.20 -8.06
CA SER A 488 -20.20 -22.57 -7.16
C SER A 488 -20.98 -21.46 -7.87
N LEU A 489 -20.28 -20.60 -8.63
CA LEU A 489 -20.91 -19.57 -9.45
C LEU A 489 -21.93 -20.19 -10.40
N LEU A 490 -21.59 -21.26 -11.11
CA LEU A 490 -22.44 -21.86 -12.14
C LEU A 490 -23.45 -22.89 -11.61
N GLY A 491 -23.37 -23.29 -10.35
CA GLY A 491 -24.18 -24.39 -9.80
C GLY A 491 -23.75 -25.77 -10.31
N LEU A 492 -22.49 -25.92 -10.69
CA LEU A 492 -21.91 -27.19 -11.17
C LEU A 492 -21.38 -28.02 -10.00
N PRO A 493 -21.33 -29.37 -10.13
CA PRO A 493 -20.69 -30.21 -9.13
C PRO A 493 -19.19 -29.88 -9.01
N ASN A 494 -18.64 -30.03 -7.81
CA ASN A 494 -17.19 -29.88 -7.59
C ASN A 494 -16.47 -31.10 -8.19
N LEU A 495 -15.54 -30.84 -9.12
CA LEU A 495 -14.65 -31.84 -9.73
C LEU A 495 -13.37 -32.04 -8.92
#